data_AF-A0A951FY52-F1
#
_entry.id   AF-A0A951FY52-F1
#
_cell.length_a   1.000
_cell.length_b   1.000
_cell.length_c   1.000
_cell.angle_alpha   90.00
_cell.angle_beta   90.00
_cell.angle_gamma   90.00
#
_symmetry.space_group_name_H-M   'P 1'
#
loop_
_entity.id
_entity.type
_entity.pdbx_description
1 polymer ?
#
loop_
_entity_poly.entity_id
_entity_poly.type
_entity_poly.pdbx_seq_one_letter_code
_entity_poly.pdbx_strand_id
1 'polypeptide(L)'
;MSGQAEQPIPASLAAAWGLAGRPGRGPKPGLSVAQIADAGVRVAATEGLAAVSMARVARELGASTMALYRYVAAKEELLVLMVDTALGPPAPPEPHEQWRAALSRWSWDYHQRLTAHPWAVRVP
;
A
#
# COMPACT_ATOMS: atom_id res chain seq x y z
N MET A 1 -26.99 -10.95 -20.29
CA MET A 1 -25.71 -10.24 -20.12
C MET A 1 -25.77 -9.46 -18.83
N SER A 2 -25.45 -10.12 -17.70
CA SER A 2 -25.45 -9.47 -16.40
C SER A 2 -24.32 -8.45 -16.36
N GLY A 3 -24.65 -7.17 -16.25
CA GLY A 3 -23.67 -6.10 -16.07
C GLY A 3 -22.88 -6.36 -14.80
N GLN A 4 -21.59 -6.65 -14.96
CA GLN A 4 -20.65 -6.51 -13.86
C GLN A 4 -20.69 -5.05 -13.45
N ALA A 5 -21.29 -4.76 -12.29
CA ALA A 5 -21.19 -3.46 -11.68
C ALA A 5 -19.70 -3.08 -11.64
N GLU A 6 -19.37 -1.91 -12.16
CA GLU A 6 -18.07 -1.26 -12.00
C GLU A 6 -17.74 -1.31 -10.52
N GLN A 7 -16.87 -2.24 -10.11
CA GLN A 7 -16.56 -2.42 -8.69
C GLN A 7 -15.86 -1.14 -8.23
N PRO A 8 -16.48 -0.32 -7.37
CA PRO A 8 -15.85 0.90 -6.92
C PRO A 8 -14.55 0.55 -6.19
N ILE A 9 -13.53 1.39 -6.35
CA ILE A 9 -12.25 1.24 -5.64
C ILE A 9 -12.56 1.01 -4.16
N PRO A 10 -12.06 -0.09 -3.55
CA PRO A 10 -12.26 -0.37 -2.13
C PRO A 10 -11.93 0.84 -1.26
N ALA A 11 -12.72 1.07 -0.20
CA ALA A 11 -12.61 2.28 0.62
C ALA A 11 -11.22 2.47 1.23
N SER A 12 -10.50 1.38 1.49
CA SER A 12 -9.11 1.41 1.99
C SER A 12 -8.14 1.99 0.97
N LEU A 13 -8.24 1.54 -0.29
CA LEU A 13 -7.44 2.04 -1.40
C LEU A 13 -7.79 3.49 -1.72
N ALA A 14 -9.08 3.82 -1.72
CA ALA A 14 -9.52 5.20 -1.90
C ALA A 14 -8.96 6.12 -0.79
N ALA A 15 -8.92 5.65 0.46
CA ALA A 15 -8.34 6.40 1.57
C ALA A 15 -6.81 6.54 1.45
N ALA A 16 -6.10 5.47 1.10
CA ALA A 16 -4.65 5.49 0.91
C ALA A 16 -4.22 6.43 -0.23
N TRP A 17 -4.97 6.44 -1.34
CA TRP A 17 -4.70 7.29 -2.49
C TRP A 17 -5.30 8.70 -2.39
N GLY A 18 -5.90 9.07 -1.25
CA GLY A 18 -6.49 10.40 -1.05
C GLY A 18 -7.73 10.68 -1.89
N LEU A 19 -8.34 9.64 -2.46
CA LEU A 19 -9.60 9.71 -3.22
C LEU A 19 -10.83 9.71 -2.29
N ALA A 20 -10.68 9.21 -1.06
CA ALA A 20 -11.72 9.30 -0.04
C ALA A 20 -11.74 10.70 0.60
N GLY A 21 -12.94 11.24 0.85
CA GLY A 21 -13.11 12.49 1.59
C GLY A 21 -12.43 12.42 2.97
N ARG A 22 -11.84 13.55 3.42
CA ARG A 22 -11.15 13.59 4.71
C ARG A 22 -12.09 13.12 5.83
N PRO A 23 -11.68 12.15 6.67
CA PRO A 23 -12.49 11.74 7.80
C PRO A 23 -12.71 12.93 8.76
N GLY A 24 -13.94 13.04 9.29
CA GLY A 24 -14.33 14.10 10.21
C GLY A 24 -13.51 14.11 11.50
N ARG A 25 -13.49 15.26 12.19
CA ARG A 25 -12.70 15.51 13.40
C ARG A 25 -13.19 14.61 14.56
N GLY A 26 -12.46 13.52 14.79
CA GLY A 26 -12.64 12.60 15.93
C GLY A 26 -11.30 12.23 16.59
N PRO A 27 -11.30 11.42 17.66
CA PRO A 27 -10.08 10.90 18.27
C PRO A 27 -9.22 10.18 17.23
N LYS A 28 -7.88 10.35 17.28
CA LYS A 28 -6.96 9.64 16.37
C LYS A 28 -7.22 8.13 16.50
N PRO A 29 -7.58 7.42 15.41
CA PRO A 29 -7.74 5.98 15.45
C PRO A 29 -6.44 5.32 15.91
N GLY A 30 -6.53 4.28 16.75
CA GLY A 30 -5.34 3.56 17.25
C GLY A 30 -4.58 2.79 16.17
N LEU A 31 -5.13 2.70 14.96
CA LEU A 31 -4.55 2.04 13.79
C LEU A 31 -4.92 2.81 12.51
N SER A 32 -4.06 2.78 11.50
CA SER A 32 -4.29 3.37 10.18
C SER A 32 -3.96 2.38 9.06
N VAL A 33 -4.50 2.63 7.86
CA VAL A 33 -4.19 1.84 6.65
C VAL A 33 -2.68 1.86 6.36
N ALA A 34 -2.03 3.02 6.49
CA ALA A 34 -0.58 3.16 6.31
C ALA A 34 0.21 2.29 7.30
N GLN A 35 -0.17 2.29 8.58
CA GLN A 35 0.49 1.45 9.59
C GLN A 35 0.34 -0.06 9.30
N ILE A 36 -0.82 -0.47 8.76
CA ILE A 36 -1.07 -1.85 8.34
C ILE A 36 -0.19 -2.22 7.15
N ALA A 37 -0.14 -1.37 6.13
CA ALA A 37 0.67 -1.60 4.94
C ALA A 37 2.17 -1.68 5.29
N ASP A 38 2.68 -0.74 6.10
CA ASP A 38 4.06 -0.74 6.59
C ASP A 38 4.41 -2.04 7.34
N ALA A 39 3.49 -2.54 8.17
CA ALA A 39 3.68 -3.81 8.86
C ALA A 39 3.73 -5.00 7.89
N GLY A 40 2.87 -4.99 6.88
CA GLY A 40 2.93 -5.97 5.78
C GLY A 40 4.26 -5.94 5.02
N VAL A 41 4.76 -4.75 4.70
CA VAL A 41 6.07 -4.55 4.05
C VAL A 41 7.20 -5.11 4.90
N ARG A 42 7.20 -4.86 6.22
CA ARG A 42 8.21 -5.42 7.14
C ARG A 42 8.17 -6.95 7.15
N VAL A 43 6.99 -7.55 7.28
CA VAL A 43 6.82 -9.01 7.23
C VAL A 43 7.34 -9.58 5.91
N ALA A 44 7.00 -8.96 4.78
CA ALA A 44 7.47 -9.43 3.47
C ALA A 44 8.99 -9.30 3.32
N ALA A 45 9.60 -8.25 3.88
CA ALA A 45 11.04 -8.04 3.85
C ALA A 45 11.83 -9.03 4.72
N THR A 46 11.27 -9.46 5.86
CA THR A 46 11.97 -10.34 6.82
C THR A 46 11.65 -11.82 6.63
N GLU A 47 10.40 -12.14 6.29
CA GLU A 47 9.87 -13.52 6.24
C GLU A 47 9.41 -13.93 4.84
N GLY A 48 9.42 -13.00 3.88
CA GLY A 48 8.97 -13.23 2.51
C GLY A 48 7.45 -13.09 2.33
N LEU A 49 7.04 -12.95 1.06
CA LEU A 49 5.65 -12.69 0.69
C LEU A 49 4.66 -13.77 1.16
N ALA A 50 5.10 -15.04 1.19
CA ALA A 50 4.26 -16.16 1.60
C ALA A 50 3.81 -16.07 3.07
N ALA A 51 4.61 -15.43 3.93
CA ALA A 51 4.28 -15.22 5.34
C ALA A 51 3.21 -14.13 5.55
N VAL A 52 2.98 -13.28 4.54
CA VAL A 52 2.03 -12.18 4.61
C VAL A 52 0.60 -12.74 4.67
N SER A 53 -0.02 -12.56 5.83
CA SER A 53 -1.41 -12.88 6.09
C SER A 53 -1.99 -11.84 7.05
N MET A 54 -3.32 -11.68 7.04
CA MET A 54 -4.00 -10.74 7.94
C MET A 54 -3.62 -10.99 9.41
N ALA A 55 -3.55 -12.25 9.83
CA ALA A 55 -3.19 -12.61 11.20
C ALA A 55 -1.71 -12.32 11.52
N ARG A 56 -0.78 -12.60 10.60
CA ARG A 56 0.65 -12.31 10.79
C ARG A 56 0.90 -10.81 10.92
N VAL A 57 0.25 -10.00 10.09
CA VAL A 57 0.38 -8.54 10.12
C VAL A 57 -0.28 -7.95 11.37
N ALA A 58 -1.43 -8.49 11.80
CA ALA A 58 -2.04 -8.09 13.07
C ALA A 58 -1.10 -8.34 14.26
N ARG A 59 -0.45 -9.51 14.28
CA ARG A 59 0.55 -9.85 15.31
C ARG A 59 1.74 -8.91 15.31
N GLU A 60 2.23 -8.51 14.14
CA GLU A 60 3.30 -7.52 13.99
C GLU A 60 2.95 -6.18 14.66
N LEU A 61 1.66 -5.83 14.63
CA LEU A 61 1.14 -4.58 15.19
C LEU A 61 0.66 -4.71 16.63
N GLY A 62 0.75 -5.90 17.24
CA GLY A 62 0.15 -6.16 18.56
C GLY A 62 -1.38 -6.01 18.56
N ALA A 63 -2.03 -6.17 17.41
CA ALA A 63 -3.47 -6.01 17.22
C ALA A 63 -4.16 -7.36 16.97
N SER A 64 -5.48 -7.41 17.10
CA SER A 64 -6.27 -8.57 16.66
C SER A 64 -6.50 -8.54 15.15
N THR A 65 -6.62 -9.70 14.52
CA THR A 65 -6.97 -9.80 13.10
C THR A 65 -8.28 -9.08 12.78
N MET A 66 -9.26 -9.17 13.67
CA MET A 66 -10.54 -8.45 13.55
C MET A 66 -10.38 -6.93 13.56
N ALA A 67 -9.35 -6.40 14.23
CA ALA A 67 -9.07 -4.96 14.19
C ALA A 67 -8.60 -4.51 12.81
N LEU A 68 -7.78 -5.32 12.12
CA LEU A 68 -7.31 -5.01 10.76
C LEU A 68 -8.44 -5.01 9.74
N TYR A 69 -9.38 -5.96 9.85
CA TYR A 69 -10.52 -6.05 8.93
C TYR A 69 -11.44 -4.82 8.92
N ARG A 70 -11.37 -3.94 9.92
CA ARG A 70 -12.06 -2.65 9.89
C ARG A 70 -11.45 -1.63 8.92
N TYR A 71 -10.21 -1.86 8.50
CA TYR A 71 -9.43 -0.96 7.65
C TYR A 71 -9.13 -1.56 6.29
N VAL A 72 -8.89 -2.87 6.24
CA VAL A 72 -8.53 -3.61 5.02
C VAL A 72 -9.37 -4.88 4.97
N ALA A 73 -10.27 -4.96 4.01
CA ALA A 73 -11.30 -6.00 3.92
C ALA A 73 -10.74 -7.36 3.51
N ALA A 74 -9.63 -7.38 2.76
CA ALA A 74 -9.07 -8.62 2.21
C ALA A 74 -7.54 -8.61 2.13
N LYS A 75 -6.94 -9.80 1.99
CA LYS A 75 -5.48 -9.92 1.81
C LYS A 75 -5.03 -9.27 0.51
N GLU A 76 -5.82 -9.38 -0.54
CA GLU A 76 -5.52 -8.83 -1.87
C GLU A 76 -5.42 -7.30 -1.79
N GLU A 77 -6.34 -6.66 -1.08
CA GLU A 77 -6.30 -5.22 -0.82
C GLU A 77 -5.06 -4.82 -0.01
N LEU A 78 -4.70 -5.61 1.01
CA LEU A 78 -3.46 -5.41 1.75
C LEU A 78 -2.23 -5.47 0.84
N LEU A 79 -2.17 -6.44 -0.08
CA LEU A 79 -1.03 -6.59 -0.99
C LEU A 79 -0.90 -5.37 -1.91
N VAL A 80 -2.01 -4.83 -2.44
CA VAL A 80 -1.99 -3.59 -3.24
C VAL A 80 -1.46 -2.42 -2.41
N LEU A 81 -1.96 -2.24 -1.19
CA LEU A 81 -1.50 -1.19 -0.27
C LEU A 81 -0.01 -1.32 0.08
N MET A 82 0.46 -2.55 0.27
CA MET A 82 1.88 -2.82 0.53
C MET A 82 2.75 -2.41 -0.65
N VAL A 83 2.36 -2.75 -1.89
CA VAL A 83 3.09 -2.37 -3.10
C VAL A 83 3.14 -0.85 -3.24
N ASP A 84 1.98 -0.18 -3.07
CA ASP A 84 1.90 1.28 -3.10
C ASP A 84 2.81 1.93 -2.06
N THR A 85 2.81 1.40 -0.84
CA THR A 85 3.65 1.90 0.27
C THR A 85 5.14 1.67 0.01
N ALA A 86 5.52 0.48 -0.48
CA ALA A 86 6.91 0.12 -0.73
C ALA A 86 7.52 0.89 -1.91
N LEU A 87 6.72 1.14 -2.95
CA LEU A 87 7.18 1.86 -4.14
C LEU A 87 7.03 3.36 -3.99
N GLY A 88 6.10 3.83 -3.15
CA GLY A 88 5.86 5.23 -2.84
C GLY A 88 5.54 6.10 -4.07
N PRO A 89 5.22 7.38 -3.87
CA PRO A 89 5.02 8.28 -4.99
C PRO A 89 6.34 8.56 -5.72
N PRO A 90 6.28 8.89 -7.03
CA PRO A 90 7.40 9.49 -7.73
C PRO A 90 7.83 10.78 -7.02
N ALA A 91 9.14 11.02 -6.95
CA ALA A 91 9.62 12.35 -6.61
C ALA A 91 9.16 13.32 -7.71
N PRO A 92 8.61 14.50 -7.35
CA PRO A 92 8.22 15.48 -8.35
C PRO A 92 9.43 15.88 -9.22
N PRO A 93 9.20 16.29 -10.47
CA PRO A 93 10.25 16.89 -11.28
C PRO A 93 10.73 18.19 -10.65
N GLU A 94 12.02 18.47 -10.79
CA GLU A 94 12.56 19.78 -10.39
C GLU A 94 12.03 20.86 -11.34
N PRO A 95 11.87 22.11 -10.87
CA PRO A 95 11.54 23.23 -11.75
C PRO A 95 12.51 23.30 -12.93
N HIS A 96 11.98 23.34 -14.15
CA HIS A 96 12.75 23.36 -15.41
C HIS A 96 13.52 22.08 -15.77
N GLU A 97 13.28 20.96 -15.08
CA GLU A 97 13.82 19.65 -15.48
C GLU A 97 13.26 19.24 -16.85
N GLN A 98 14.12 18.82 -17.77
CA GLN A 98 13.68 18.30 -19.06
C GLN A 98 12.91 16.99 -18.85
N TRP A 99 11.76 16.83 -19.49
CA TRP A 99 10.86 15.68 -19.24
C TRP A 99 11.54 14.31 -19.41
N ARG A 100 12.50 14.17 -20.33
CA ARG A 100 13.27 12.93 -20.51
C ARG A 100 14.19 12.65 -19.34
N ALA A 101 14.82 13.69 -18.78
CA ALA A 101 15.68 13.57 -17.61
C ALA A 101 14.84 13.20 -16.37
N ALA A 102 13.71 13.88 -16.17
CA ALA A 102 12.75 13.57 -15.10
C ALA A 102 12.27 12.12 -15.18
N LEU A 103 11.87 11.64 -16.37
CA LEU A 103 11.42 10.26 -16.57
C LEU A 103 12.55 9.26 -16.31
N SER A 104 13.78 9.57 -16.73
CA SER A 104 14.94 8.69 -16.53
C SER A 104 15.27 8.56 -15.04
N ARG A 105 15.27 9.67 -14.30
CA ARG A 105 15.48 9.71 -12.85
C ARG A 105 14.39 8.93 -12.12
N TRP A 106 13.12 9.20 -12.44
CA TRP A 106 12.00 8.46 -11.85
C TRP A 106 12.12 6.95 -12.11
N SER A 107 12.47 6.56 -13.34
CA SER A 107 12.64 5.14 -13.70
C SER A 107 13.74 4.47 -12.88
N TRP A 108 14.85 5.18 -12.64
CA TRP A 108 15.94 4.68 -11.81
C TRP A 108 15.54 4.57 -10.33
N ASP A 109 14.85 5.58 -9.79
CA ASP A 109 14.35 5.56 -8.41
C ASP A 109 13.35 4.42 -8.20
N TYR A 110 12.44 4.23 -9.16
CA TYR A 110 11.47 3.14 -9.14
C TYR A 110 12.15 1.77 -9.21
N HIS A 111 13.14 1.61 -10.09
CA HIS A 111 13.95 0.40 -10.17
C HIS A 111 14.71 0.10 -8.85
N GLN A 112 15.28 1.12 -8.21
CA GLN A 112 15.92 0.95 -6.90
C GLN A 112 14.94 0.47 -5.83
N ARG A 113 13.73 1.04 -5.78
CA ARG A 113 12.69 0.60 -4.83
C ARG A 113 12.21 -0.83 -5.11
N LEU A 114 12.02 -1.20 -6.37
CA LEU A 114 11.72 -2.58 -6.76
C LEU A 114 12.82 -3.56 -6.33
N THR A 115 14.08 -3.14 -6.49
CA THR A 115 15.24 -3.97 -6.10
C THR A 115 15.34 -4.11 -4.57
N ALA A 116 14.97 -3.08 -3.82
CA ALA A 116 14.86 -3.14 -2.36
C ALA A 116 13.66 -3.99 -1.86
N HIS A 117 12.63 -4.14 -2.69
CA HIS A 117 11.40 -4.86 -2.37
C HIS A 117 11.07 -5.93 -3.43
N PRO A 118 11.92 -6.96 -3.61
CA PRO A 118 11.76 -7.96 -4.67
C PRO A 118 10.50 -8.83 -4.53
N TRP A 119 9.85 -8.81 -3.37
CA TRP A 119 8.55 -9.44 -3.17
C TRP A 119 7.42 -8.72 -3.92
N ALA A 120 7.55 -7.42 -4.23
CA ALA A 120 6.49 -6.63 -4.87
C ALA A 120 6.14 -7.14 -6.28
N VAL A 121 7.13 -7.62 -7.03
CA VAL A 121 6.93 -8.19 -8.37
C VAL A 121 6.37 -9.62 -8.36
N ARG A 122 6.12 -10.19 -7.17
CA ARG A 122 5.56 -11.53 -6.99
C ARG A 122 4.14 -11.51 -6.42
N VAL A 123 3.59 -10.32 -6.23
CA VAL A 123 2.17 -10.15 -5.87
C VAL A 123 1.33 -10.67 -7.05
N PRO A 124 0.37 -11.58 -6.80
CA PRO A 124 -0.45 -12.20 -7.84
C PRO A 124 -1.49 -11.24 -8.44
#